data_AF-A0A7Y7IVD6-F1
#
_entry.id   AF-A0A7Y7IVD6-F1
#
_cell.length_a   1.000
_cell.length_b   1.000
_cell.length_c   1.000
_cell.angle_alpha   90.00
_cell.angle_beta   90.00
_cell.angle_gamma   90.00
#
_symmetry.space_group_name_H-M   'P 1'
#
loop_
_entity.id
_entity.type
_entity.pdbx_description
1 polymer ?
#
loop_
_entity_poly.entity_id
_entity_poly.type
_entity_poly.pdbx_seq_one_letter_code
_entity_poly.pdbx_strand_id
1 'polypeptide(L)'
;AALATWRIHQAAFAEHAPAAWSRVLGLVVQPGVEFGHDDVAIYRPDRARALSATLDHMPGLVFEAHSTDYQPDTALASLVRDGFAILKVGPELTFALREALYGLDAMSGFLHPGAPSLRDTMERLMQAAPAHWAGHYPGAPDAQRLLRHFSYSDRIRYYWPTAEAGAAVQALRARLSSAPLPPTLVSQYLPRLYDRVRSGALPATPDALLLQAVGDVLDRYGHAAGDPPAK
;
A
#
# COMPACT_ATOMS: atom_id res chain seq x y z
N ALA A 1 11.66 7.47 -25.48
CA ALA A 1 11.32 8.46 -24.44
C ALA A 1 12.37 8.46 -23.32
N ALA A 2 12.52 7.39 -22.52
CA ALA A 2 13.47 7.33 -21.39
C ALA A 2 14.89 7.84 -21.72
N LEU A 3 15.52 7.28 -22.75
CA LEU A 3 16.86 7.71 -23.17
C LEU A 3 16.94 9.18 -23.63
N ALA A 4 15.87 9.70 -24.25
CA ALA A 4 15.81 11.09 -24.65
C ALA A 4 15.71 12.01 -23.41
N THR A 5 14.86 11.65 -22.44
CA THR A 5 14.77 12.36 -21.14
C THR A 5 16.13 12.41 -20.46
N TRP A 6 16.83 11.28 -20.37
CA TRP A 6 18.16 11.20 -19.78
C TRP A 6 19.17 12.12 -20.48
N ARG A 7 19.25 12.07 -21.82
CA ARG A 7 20.18 12.91 -22.62
C ARG A 7 19.91 14.41 -22.46
N ILE A 8 18.64 14.81 -22.46
CA ILE A 8 18.25 16.22 -22.29
C ILE A 8 18.68 16.72 -20.90
N HIS A 9 18.43 15.92 -19.85
CA HIS A 9 18.86 16.29 -18.50
C HIS A 9 20.39 16.28 -18.36
N GLN A 10 21.08 15.32 -18.98
CA GLN A 10 22.55 15.29 -18.98
C GLN A 10 23.13 16.59 -19.56
N ALA A 11 22.61 17.04 -20.70
CA ALA A 11 23.05 18.28 -21.33
C ALA A 11 22.76 19.50 -20.43
N ALA A 12 21.55 19.61 -19.88
CA ALA A 12 21.18 20.72 -19.00
C ALA A 12 22.01 20.75 -17.71
N PHE A 13 22.31 19.59 -17.11
CA PHE A 13 23.18 19.51 -15.94
C PHE A 13 24.61 19.88 -16.28
N ALA A 14 25.14 19.48 -17.44
CA ALA A 14 26.48 19.88 -17.86
C ALA A 14 26.63 21.40 -17.96
N GLU A 15 25.57 22.11 -18.39
CA GLU A 15 25.55 23.57 -18.50
C GLU A 15 25.40 24.28 -17.15
N HIS A 16 24.49 23.81 -16.30
CA HIS A 16 24.07 24.57 -15.11
C HIS A 16 24.56 24.01 -13.77
N ALA A 17 24.80 22.70 -13.67
CA ALA A 17 25.11 22.02 -12.41
C ALA A 17 25.94 20.73 -12.61
N PRO A 18 27.13 20.79 -13.24
CA PRO A 18 27.87 19.60 -13.67
C PRO A 18 28.25 18.69 -12.50
N ALA A 19 28.60 19.29 -11.34
CA ALA A 19 28.94 18.54 -10.13
C ALA A 19 27.75 17.77 -9.52
N ALA A 20 26.50 18.06 -9.93
CA ALA A 20 25.31 17.36 -9.44
C ALA A 20 24.93 16.13 -10.26
N TRP A 21 25.40 16.03 -11.51
CA TRP A 21 25.04 14.94 -12.40
C TRP A 21 25.42 13.56 -11.84
N SER A 22 26.56 13.45 -11.16
CA SER A 22 27.01 12.20 -10.53
C SER A 22 26.10 11.68 -9.41
N ARG A 23 25.13 12.50 -8.95
CA ARG A 23 24.13 12.13 -7.93
C ARG A 23 22.77 11.75 -8.52
N VAL A 24 22.63 11.76 -9.85
CA VAL A 24 21.43 11.25 -10.53
C VAL A 24 21.51 9.73 -10.59
N LEU A 25 20.74 9.06 -9.73
CA LEU A 25 20.80 7.60 -9.55
C LEU A 25 19.66 6.84 -10.23
N GLY A 26 18.59 7.51 -10.64
CA GLY A 26 17.49 6.84 -11.30
C GLY A 26 16.57 7.73 -12.11
N LEU A 27 15.74 7.07 -12.91
CA LEU A 27 14.77 7.70 -13.79
C LEU A 27 13.38 7.09 -13.56
N VAL A 28 12.38 7.94 -13.34
CA VAL A 28 10.98 7.49 -13.25
C VAL A 28 10.48 7.11 -14.63
N VAL A 29 9.94 5.91 -14.75
CA VAL A 29 9.37 5.35 -15.99
C VAL A 29 8.12 4.53 -15.69
N GLN A 30 7.34 4.22 -16.72
CA GLN A 30 6.13 3.39 -16.60
C GLN A 30 6.39 1.98 -17.16
N PRO A 31 6.64 0.96 -16.32
CA PRO A 31 6.85 -0.44 -16.75
C PRO A 31 5.57 -1.16 -17.20
N GLY A 32 4.42 -0.50 -17.16
CA GLY A 32 3.11 -1.10 -17.42
C GLY A 32 2.48 -1.67 -16.16
N VAL A 33 2.72 -1.04 -15.01
CA VAL A 33 2.05 -1.34 -13.74
C VAL A 33 1.14 -0.18 -13.35
N GLU A 34 -0.05 -0.52 -12.90
CA GLU A 34 -1.09 0.41 -12.46
C GLU A 34 -2.15 -0.37 -11.69
N PHE A 35 -3.01 0.32 -10.95
CA PHE A 35 -4.19 -0.25 -10.34
C PHE A 35 -5.36 0.72 -10.45
N GLY A 36 -6.54 0.16 -10.69
CA GLY A 36 -7.82 0.87 -10.75
C GLY A 36 -8.51 0.87 -9.39
N HIS A 37 -9.83 0.74 -9.41
CA HIS A 37 -10.61 0.61 -8.17
C HIS A 37 -10.69 -0.84 -7.68
N ASP A 38 -10.75 -1.77 -8.62
CA ASP A 38 -11.01 -3.21 -8.41
C ASP A 38 -10.15 -4.10 -9.34
N ASP A 39 -9.22 -3.51 -10.10
CA ASP A 39 -8.32 -4.21 -11.02
C ASP A 39 -6.86 -3.76 -10.83
N VAL A 40 -5.92 -4.65 -11.17
CA VAL A 40 -4.48 -4.41 -11.08
C VAL A 40 -3.82 -4.85 -12.39
N ALA A 41 -3.16 -3.91 -13.07
CA ALA A 41 -2.35 -4.20 -14.24
C ALA A 41 -1.03 -4.83 -13.81
N ILE A 42 -0.96 -6.16 -13.84
CA ILE A 42 0.22 -6.92 -13.42
C ILE A 42 1.40 -6.71 -14.38
N TYR A 43 2.59 -6.53 -13.81
CA TYR A 43 3.83 -6.40 -14.57
C TYR A 43 4.04 -7.58 -15.54
N ARG A 44 4.39 -7.24 -16.79
CA ARG A 44 4.67 -8.22 -17.85
C ARG A 44 6.07 -7.97 -18.42
N PRO A 45 7.09 -8.78 -18.03
CA PRO A 45 8.48 -8.59 -18.46
C PRO A 45 8.65 -8.43 -19.97
N ASP A 46 7.95 -9.24 -20.77
CA ASP A 46 8.04 -9.19 -22.22
C ASP A 46 7.63 -7.83 -22.82
N ARG A 47 6.70 -7.12 -22.17
CA ARG A 47 6.24 -5.80 -22.62
C ARG A 47 7.22 -4.68 -22.24
N ALA A 48 7.99 -4.87 -21.18
CA ALA A 48 8.95 -3.88 -20.68
C ALA A 48 10.38 -4.12 -21.18
N ARG A 49 10.65 -5.21 -21.91
CA ARG A 49 12.00 -5.59 -22.38
C ARG A 49 12.72 -4.46 -23.13
N ALA A 50 12.03 -3.79 -24.05
CA ALA A 50 12.61 -2.67 -24.80
C ALA A 50 12.94 -1.45 -23.91
N LEU A 51 12.14 -1.21 -22.85
CA LEU A 51 12.40 -0.16 -21.88
C LEU A 51 13.59 -0.53 -20.98
N SER A 52 13.59 -1.74 -20.43
CA SER A 52 14.67 -2.29 -19.59
C SER A 52 16.03 -2.23 -20.30
N ALA A 53 16.08 -2.66 -21.57
CA ALA A 53 17.30 -2.61 -22.38
C ALA A 53 17.89 -1.21 -22.59
N THR A 54 17.13 -0.13 -22.32
CA THR A 54 17.71 1.22 -22.40
C THR A 54 18.70 1.52 -21.28
N LEU A 55 18.68 0.78 -20.16
CA LEU A 55 19.66 0.90 -19.08
C LEU A 55 21.09 0.57 -19.52
N ASP A 56 21.27 -0.26 -20.56
CA ASP A 56 22.58 -0.54 -21.16
C ASP A 56 23.30 0.73 -21.65
N HIS A 57 22.54 1.79 -21.92
CA HIS A 57 23.05 3.10 -22.36
C HIS A 57 23.18 4.12 -21.22
N MET A 58 22.80 3.76 -19.99
CA MET A 58 22.74 4.67 -18.83
C MET A 58 23.47 4.03 -17.63
N PRO A 59 24.82 3.85 -17.70
CA PRO A 59 25.57 3.15 -16.68
C PRO A 59 25.44 3.84 -15.31
N GLY A 60 25.17 3.05 -14.28
CA GLY A 60 25.00 3.53 -12.90
C GLY A 60 23.59 4.04 -12.56
N LEU A 61 22.66 4.05 -13.50
CA LEU A 61 21.26 4.38 -13.24
C LEU A 61 20.41 3.12 -13.06
N VAL A 62 19.34 3.27 -12.29
CA VAL A 62 18.23 2.31 -12.18
C VAL A 62 16.92 2.99 -12.55
N PHE A 63 15.85 2.21 -12.74
CA PHE A 63 14.51 2.76 -12.86
C PHE A 63 13.79 2.85 -11.51
N GLU A 64 13.04 3.94 -11.35
CA GLU A 64 12.05 4.10 -10.30
C GLU A 64 10.65 3.83 -10.90
N ALA A 65 9.94 2.87 -10.31
CA ALA A 65 8.57 2.51 -10.68
C ALA A 65 7.59 3.03 -9.64
N HIS A 66 6.59 3.77 -10.09
CA HIS A 66 5.47 4.25 -9.27
C HIS A 66 4.29 3.29 -9.39
N SER A 67 3.38 3.35 -8.41
CA SER A 67 2.15 2.55 -8.40
C SER A 67 2.42 1.04 -8.49
N THR A 68 3.48 0.56 -7.82
CA THR A 68 3.81 -0.87 -7.77
C THR A 68 2.91 -1.65 -6.80
N ASP A 69 2.01 -0.94 -6.11
CA ASP A 69 1.01 -1.49 -5.21
C ASP A 69 0.26 -2.69 -5.82
N TYR A 70 -0.04 -3.67 -4.97
CA TYR A 70 -0.85 -4.86 -5.24
C TYR A 70 -0.24 -5.86 -6.24
N GLN A 71 1.00 -5.64 -6.70
CA GLN A 71 1.71 -6.57 -7.60
C GLN A 71 2.07 -7.88 -6.86
N PRO A 72 1.81 -9.06 -7.43
CA PRO A 72 2.26 -10.34 -6.87
C PRO A 72 3.78 -10.37 -6.62
N ASP A 73 4.20 -11.19 -5.67
CA ASP A 73 5.63 -11.29 -5.27
C ASP A 73 6.54 -11.60 -6.45
N THR A 74 6.10 -12.47 -7.37
CA THR A 74 6.83 -12.81 -8.60
C THR A 74 6.95 -11.63 -9.56
N ALA A 75 5.95 -10.74 -9.59
CA ALA A 75 5.97 -9.52 -10.39
C ALA A 75 6.90 -8.47 -9.77
N LEU A 76 6.87 -8.28 -8.44
CA LEU A 76 7.81 -7.42 -7.71
C LEU A 76 9.27 -7.86 -7.93
N ALA A 77 9.55 -9.16 -7.77
CA ALA A 77 10.90 -9.70 -8.03
C ALA A 77 11.32 -9.54 -9.50
N SER A 78 10.38 -9.66 -10.44
CA SER A 78 10.65 -9.43 -11.87
C SER A 78 10.93 -7.97 -12.18
N LEU A 79 10.23 -7.03 -11.54
CA LEU A 79 10.52 -5.59 -11.66
C LEU A 79 11.96 -5.28 -11.24
N VAL A 80 12.38 -5.76 -10.07
CA VAL A 80 13.76 -5.55 -9.58
C VAL A 80 14.78 -6.15 -10.54
N ARG A 81 14.57 -7.40 -10.97
CA ARG A 81 15.46 -8.09 -11.94
C ARG A 81 15.62 -7.31 -13.24
N ASP A 82 14.55 -6.70 -13.73
CA ASP A 82 14.52 -6.01 -15.02
C ASP A 82 14.95 -4.53 -14.90
N GLY A 83 15.52 -4.12 -13.76
CA GLY A 83 16.14 -2.82 -13.55
C GLY A 83 15.26 -1.76 -12.89
N PHE A 84 14.02 -2.09 -12.53
CA PHE A 84 13.14 -1.24 -11.72
C PHE A 84 13.46 -1.43 -10.23
N ALA A 85 14.65 -1.00 -9.83
CA ALA A 85 15.21 -1.28 -8.50
C ALA A 85 14.65 -0.37 -7.39
N ILE A 86 13.95 0.72 -7.73
CA ILE A 86 13.25 1.57 -6.75
C ILE A 86 11.75 1.37 -6.96
N LEU A 87 11.11 0.63 -6.03
CA LEU A 87 9.69 0.34 -6.05
C LEU A 87 8.96 1.26 -5.06
N LYS A 88 8.01 2.08 -5.54
CA LYS A 88 7.20 2.95 -4.69
C LYS A 88 5.87 2.28 -4.35
N VAL A 89 5.68 2.02 -3.06
CA VAL A 89 4.41 1.55 -2.48
C VAL A 89 3.83 2.61 -1.55
N GLY A 90 2.51 2.74 -1.51
CA GLY A 90 1.82 3.69 -0.65
C GLY A 90 0.40 3.25 -0.32
N PRO A 91 -0.55 3.34 -1.27
CA PRO A 91 -1.93 2.90 -1.09
C PRO A 91 -2.06 1.48 -0.52
N GLU A 92 -1.25 0.51 -0.94
CA GLU A 92 -1.34 -0.87 -0.43
C GLU A 92 -1.06 -0.95 1.09
N LEU A 93 -0.16 -0.11 1.60
CA LEU A 93 0.16 -0.06 3.04
C LEU A 93 -1.05 0.40 3.86
N THR A 94 -1.68 1.51 3.45
CA THR A 94 -2.85 2.05 4.15
C THR A 94 -4.12 1.26 3.87
N PHE A 95 -4.20 0.57 2.73
CA PHE A 95 -5.26 -0.40 2.43
C PHE A 95 -5.20 -1.59 3.39
N ALA A 96 -4.01 -2.19 3.59
CA ALA A 96 -3.82 -3.28 4.55
C ALA A 96 -4.12 -2.84 6.00
N LEU A 97 -3.72 -1.63 6.38
CA LEU A 97 -4.09 -1.04 7.67
C LEU A 97 -5.62 -0.92 7.81
N ARG A 98 -6.32 -0.43 6.79
CA ARG A 98 -7.78 -0.31 6.78
C ARG A 98 -8.47 -1.68 6.91
N GLU A 99 -7.99 -2.69 6.18
CA GLU A 99 -8.52 -4.06 6.31
C GLU A 99 -8.38 -4.58 7.74
N ALA A 100 -7.21 -4.41 8.35
CA ALA A 100 -6.96 -4.81 9.72
C ALA A 100 -7.86 -4.06 10.72
N LEU A 101 -7.98 -2.74 10.57
CA LEU A 101 -8.89 -1.92 11.38
C LEU A 101 -10.34 -2.37 11.24
N TYR A 102 -10.81 -2.69 10.03
CA TYR A 102 -12.18 -3.15 9.81
C TYR A 102 -12.42 -4.57 10.32
N GLY A 103 -11.40 -5.43 10.30
CA GLY A 103 -11.45 -6.73 10.97
C GLY A 103 -11.61 -6.58 12.48
N LEU A 104 -10.80 -5.71 13.11
CA LEU A 104 -10.92 -5.39 14.53
C LEU A 104 -12.27 -4.75 14.88
N ASP A 105 -12.78 -3.86 14.03
CA ASP A 105 -14.10 -3.24 14.19
C ASP A 105 -15.22 -4.29 14.23
N ALA A 106 -15.19 -5.25 13.30
CA ALA A 106 -16.14 -6.36 13.28
C ALA A 106 -16.04 -7.26 14.53
N MET A 107 -14.81 -7.58 14.98
CA MET A 107 -14.59 -8.31 16.24
C MET A 107 -15.16 -7.53 17.44
N SER A 108 -14.91 -6.22 17.51
CA SER A 108 -15.45 -5.39 18.58
C SER A 108 -16.96 -5.33 18.57
N GLY A 109 -17.61 -5.27 17.40
CA GLY A 109 -19.06 -5.25 17.30
C GLY A 109 -19.70 -6.53 17.84
N PHE A 110 -19.03 -7.68 17.66
CA PHE A 110 -19.48 -8.96 18.19
C PHE A 110 -19.23 -9.09 19.70
N LEU A 111 -18.01 -8.76 20.16
CA LEU A 111 -17.62 -8.88 21.57
C LEU A 111 -18.27 -7.83 22.47
N HIS A 112 -18.59 -6.66 21.91
CA HIS A 112 -19.18 -5.53 22.61
C HIS A 112 -20.39 -5.01 21.82
N PRO A 113 -21.54 -5.70 21.87
CA PRO A 113 -22.75 -5.29 21.17
C PRO A 113 -23.14 -3.83 21.52
N GLY A 114 -23.46 -3.05 20.48
CA GLY A 114 -23.83 -1.63 20.61
C GLY A 114 -22.64 -0.67 20.69
N ALA A 115 -21.40 -1.16 20.68
CA ALA A 115 -20.25 -0.29 20.66
C ALA A 115 -20.09 0.42 19.30
N PRO A 116 -19.55 1.66 19.25
CA PRO A 116 -19.45 2.43 18.01
C PRO A 116 -18.61 1.73 16.93
N SER A 117 -19.13 1.75 15.71
CA SER A 117 -18.49 1.24 14.48
C SER A 117 -17.49 2.26 13.92
N LEU A 118 -16.25 1.81 13.74
CA LEU A 118 -15.22 2.60 13.07
C LEU A 118 -15.61 2.81 11.60
N ARG A 119 -16.14 1.80 10.92
CA ARG A 119 -16.58 1.93 9.52
C ARG A 119 -17.63 3.02 9.35
N ASP A 120 -18.63 3.08 10.24
CA ASP A 120 -19.70 4.08 10.16
C ASP A 120 -19.19 5.49 10.47
N THR A 121 -18.23 5.60 11.39
CA THR A 121 -17.54 6.87 11.67
C THR A 121 -16.77 7.36 10.44
N MET A 122 -16.02 6.48 9.79
CA MET A 122 -15.30 6.80 8.56
C MET A 122 -16.24 7.17 7.41
N GLU A 123 -17.37 6.47 7.27
CA GLU A 123 -18.37 6.79 6.24
C GLU A 123 -18.94 8.20 6.45
N ARG A 124 -19.31 8.57 7.69
CA ARG A 124 -19.75 9.94 8.01
C ARG A 124 -18.69 10.98 7.65
N LEU A 125 -17.44 10.75 8.05
CA LEU A 125 -16.33 11.67 7.79
C LEU A 125 -16.09 11.86 6.29
N MET A 126 -16.09 10.76 5.54
CA MET A 126 -15.88 10.80 4.10
C MET A 126 -17.03 11.50 3.38
N GLN A 127 -18.29 11.29 3.79
CA GLN A 127 -19.42 12.02 3.23
C GLN A 127 -19.39 13.53 3.58
N ALA A 128 -19.00 13.87 4.81
CA ALA A 128 -18.94 15.27 5.26
C ALA A 128 -17.86 16.10 4.54
N ALA A 129 -16.75 15.47 4.13
CA ALA A 129 -15.64 16.15 3.44
C ALA A 129 -15.26 15.41 2.15
N PRO A 130 -16.06 15.48 1.07
CA PRO A 130 -15.91 14.60 -0.09
C PRO A 130 -14.73 14.95 -1.02
N ALA A 131 -14.04 16.07 -0.80
CA ALA A 131 -13.00 16.59 -1.69
C ALA A 131 -11.85 15.60 -1.98
N HIS A 132 -11.52 14.71 -1.05
CA HIS A 132 -10.44 13.73 -1.26
C HIS A 132 -10.82 12.54 -2.13
N TRP A 133 -12.12 12.28 -2.36
CA TRP A 133 -12.58 11.09 -3.09
C TRP A 133 -13.58 11.37 -4.22
N ALA A 134 -14.35 12.46 -4.20
CA ALA A 134 -15.44 12.69 -5.16
C ALA A 134 -14.98 12.70 -6.62
N GLY A 135 -13.80 13.27 -6.91
CA GLY A 135 -13.21 13.26 -8.25
C GLY A 135 -12.65 11.89 -8.69
N HIS A 136 -12.54 10.92 -7.77
CA HIS A 136 -12.00 9.60 -8.03
C HIS A 136 -13.07 8.52 -8.11
N TYR A 137 -14.21 8.68 -7.44
CA TYR A 137 -15.24 7.64 -7.35
C TYR A 137 -16.51 8.06 -8.10
N PRO A 138 -16.66 7.66 -9.38
CA PRO A 138 -17.84 7.95 -10.17
C PRO A 138 -19.02 7.05 -9.78
N GLY A 139 -20.18 7.33 -10.37
CA GLY A 139 -21.36 6.46 -10.29
C GLY A 139 -22.36 6.82 -9.21
N ALA A 140 -23.32 5.92 -9.01
CA ALA A 140 -24.43 6.09 -8.06
C ALA A 140 -23.96 6.05 -6.59
N PRO A 141 -24.75 6.60 -5.64
CA PRO A 141 -24.37 6.66 -4.22
C PRO A 141 -23.91 5.34 -3.59
N ASP A 142 -24.57 4.22 -3.91
CA ASP A 142 -24.21 2.89 -3.40
C ASP A 142 -22.88 2.39 -3.96
N ALA A 143 -22.61 2.65 -5.25
CA ALA A 143 -21.32 2.34 -5.87
C ALA A 143 -20.21 3.21 -5.25
N GLN A 144 -20.47 4.50 -5.04
CA GLN A 144 -19.52 5.38 -4.36
C GLN A 144 -19.27 4.93 -2.92
N ARG A 145 -20.29 4.43 -2.21
CA ARG A 145 -20.12 3.86 -0.87
C ARG A 145 -19.20 2.66 -0.87
N LEU A 146 -19.36 1.75 -1.83
CA LEU A 146 -18.42 0.64 -2.02
C LEU A 146 -16.99 1.17 -2.23
N LEU A 147 -16.81 2.14 -3.13
CA LEU A 147 -15.50 2.67 -3.47
C LEU A 147 -14.83 3.44 -2.32
N ARG A 148 -15.60 4.15 -1.48
CA ARG A 148 -15.07 4.81 -0.27
C ARG A 148 -14.36 3.84 0.66
N HIS A 149 -14.86 2.62 0.78
CA HIS A 149 -14.36 1.64 1.75
C HIS A 149 -13.46 0.57 1.16
N PHE A 150 -13.59 0.22 -0.12
CA PHE A 150 -12.97 -0.99 -0.67
C PHE A 150 -12.15 -0.77 -1.95
N SER A 151 -12.13 0.45 -2.51
CA SER A 151 -11.33 0.74 -3.69
C SER A 151 -9.82 0.62 -3.42
N TYR A 152 -9.07 0.04 -4.34
CA TYR A 152 -7.60 0.01 -4.35
C TYR A 152 -6.97 1.40 -4.43
N SER A 153 -7.72 2.41 -4.89
CA SER A 153 -7.26 3.80 -4.87
C SER A 153 -7.07 4.36 -3.45
N ASP A 154 -7.66 3.71 -2.45
CA ASP A 154 -7.49 3.92 -1.01
C ASP A 154 -7.62 5.40 -0.56
N ARG A 155 -8.61 6.13 -1.09
CA ARG A 155 -8.80 7.56 -0.78
C ARG A 155 -9.20 7.82 0.67
N ILE A 156 -9.64 6.79 1.40
CA ILE A 156 -9.87 6.85 2.85
C ILE A 156 -8.61 7.21 3.64
N ARG A 157 -7.40 6.98 3.10
CA ARG A 157 -6.13 7.32 3.79
C ARG A 157 -6.00 8.78 4.18
N TYR A 158 -6.63 9.69 3.43
CA TYR A 158 -6.58 11.13 3.71
C TYR A 158 -7.41 11.53 4.95
N TYR A 159 -8.25 10.62 5.46
CA TYR A 159 -9.13 10.88 6.61
C TYR A 159 -8.53 10.37 7.92
N TRP A 160 -7.59 9.41 7.88
CA TRP A 160 -6.92 8.90 9.09
C TRP A 160 -6.26 9.97 9.97
N PRO A 161 -5.65 11.04 9.42
CA PRO A 161 -5.06 12.10 10.24
C PRO A 161 -6.08 13.01 10.95
N THR A 162 -7.38 12.88 10.65
CA THR A 162 -8.40 13.72 11.31
C THR A 162 -8.56 13.34 12.78
N ALA A 163 -8.85 14.33 13.63
CA ALA A 163 -9.01 14.10 15.07
C ALA A 163 -10.11 13.08 15.39
N GLU A 164 -11.23 13.11 14.65
CA GLU A 164 -12.34 12.17 14.84
C GLU A 164 -11.97 10.73 14.43
N ALA A 165 -11.29 10.54 13.29
CA ALA A 165 -10.81 9.21 12.90
C ALA A 165 -9.77 8.67 13.90
N GLY A 166 -8.83 9.52 14.32
CA GLY A 166 -7.83 9.17 15.33
C GLY A 166 -8.49 8.73 16.64
N ALA A 167 -9.46 9.50 17.15
CA ALA A 167 -10.20 9.17 18.37
C ALA A 167 -10.97 7.84 18.24
N ALA A 168 -11.63 7.61 17.10
CA ALA A 168 -12.37 6.36 16.85
C ALA A 168 -11.45 5.14 16.82
N VAL A 169 -10.28 5.25 16.18
CA VAL A 169 -9.26 4.18 16.16
C VAL A 169 -8.73 3.92 17.57
N GLN A 170 -8.43 4.96 18.36
CA GLN A 170 -7.97 4.78 19.74
C GLN A 170 -9.02 4.10 20.62
N ALA A 171 -10.30 4.51 20.48
CA ALA A 171 -11.40 3.89 21.23
C ALA A 171 -11.65 2.43 20.82
N LEU A 172 -11.46 2.07 19.54
CA LEU A 172 -11.51 0.69 19.08
C LEU A 172 -10.37 -0.14 19.69
N ARG A 173 -9.13 0.35 19.61
CA ARG A 173 -7.96 -0.32 20.19
C ARG A 173 -8.15 -0.54 21.69
N ALA A 174 -8.51 0.50 22.44
CA ALA A 174 -8.70 0.43 23.88
C ALA A 174 -9.74 -0.62 24.31
N ARG A 175 -10.87 -0.73 23.59
CA ARG A 175 -11.90 -1.76 23.85
C ARG A 175 -11.35 -3.18 23.75
N LEU A 176 -10.45 -3.42 22.80
CA LEU A 176 -9.93 -4.74 22.46
C LEU A 176 -8.60 -5.09 23.17
N SER A 177 -8.06 -4.19 24.00
CA SER A 177 -6.74 -4.37 24.63
C SER A 177 -6.76 -5.01 26.03
N SER A 178 -7.93 -5.33 26.58
CA SER A 178 -8.05 -5.88 27.94
C SER A 178 -7.60 -7.35 28.06
N ALA A 179 -7.66 -8.10 26.95
CA ALA A 179 -7.20 -9.47 26.84
C ALA A 179 -6.82 -9.79 25.39
N PRO A 180 -5.99 -10.83 25.14
CA PRO A 180 -5.76 -11.32 23.78
C PRO A 180 -7.07 -11.69 23.07
N LEU A 181 -7.18 -11.34 21.79
CA LEU A 181 -8.33 -11.65 20.97
C LEU A 181 -8.45 -13.17 20.76
N PRO A 182 -9.67 -13.75 20.83
CA PRO A 182 -9.90 -15.15 20.52
C PRO A 182 -9.34 -15.52 19.12
N PRO A 183 -8.51 -16.57 18.99
CA PRO A 183 -7.94 -16.96 17.70
C PRO A 183 -8.98 -17.28 16.63
N THR A 184 -10.16 -17.75 17.02
CA THR A 184 -11.28 -18.01 16.10
C THR A 184 -11.84 -16.73 15.48
N LEU A 185 -11.85 -15.61 16.21
CA LEU A 185 -12.21 -14.31 15.65
C LEU A 185 -11.12 -13.81 14.71
N VAL A 186 -9.84 -13.99 15.05
CA VAL A 186 -8.73 -13.69 14.14
C VAL A 186 -8.84 -14.53 12.86
N SER A 187 -9.13 -15.83 12.96
CA SER A 187 -9.37 -16.70 11.79
C SER A 187 -10.49 -16.19 10.90
N GLN A 188 -11.57 -15.65 11.48
CA GLN A 188 -12.74 -15.21 10.74
C GLN A 188 -12.51 -13.86 10.04
N TYR A 189 -11.86 -12.91 10.69
CA TYR A 189 -11.79 -11.52 10.22
C TYR A 189 -10.39 -11.09 9.73
N LEU A 190 -9.33 -11.78 10.15
CA LEU A 190 -7.94 -11.54 9.75
C LEU A 190 -7.22 -12.86 9.42
N PRO A 191 -7.75 -13.66 8.47
CA PRO A 191 -7.28 -15.02 8.22
C PRO A 191 -5.79 -15.10 7.85
N ARG A 192 -5.23 -14.07 7.20
CA ARG A 192 -3.80 -14.01 6.84
C ARG A 192 -2.86 -13.98 8.05
N LEU A 193 -3.35 -13.55 9.21
CA LEU A 193 -2.58 -13.47 10.46
C LEU A 193 -2.81 -14.68 11.37
N TYR A 194 -3.83 -15.50 11.08
CA TYR A 194 -4.31 -16.54 11.99
C TYR A 194 -3.26 -17.59 12.33
N ASP A 195 -2.53 -18.12 11.34
CA ASP A 195 -1.54 -19.16 11.61
C ASP A 195 -0.39 -18.67 12.49
N ARG A 196 0.02 -17.40 12.34
CA ARG A 196 1.02 -16.76 13.21
C ARG A 196 0.47 -16.54 14.62
N VAL A 197 -0.81 -16.18 14.76
CA VAL A 197 -1.46 -16.09 16.07
C VAL A 197 -1.58 -17.46 16.74
N ARG A 198 -2.06 -18.47 16.01
CA ARG A 198 -2.29 -19.84 16.51
C ARG A 198 -1.00 -20.50 16.97
N SER A 199 0.10 -20.26 16.27
CA SER A 199 1.43 -20.77 16.62
C SER A 199 2.12 -19.99 17.74
N GLY A 200 1.57 -18.83 18.16
CA GLY A 200 2.18 -17.94 19.15
C GLY A 200 3.29 -17.03 18.58
N ALA A 201 3.55 -17.08 17.27
CA ALA A 201 4.52 -16.21 16.60
C ALA A 201 4.06 -14.74 16.51
N LEU A 202 2.75 -14.48 16.63
CA LEU A 202 2.17 -13.15 16.65
C LEU A 202 1.20 -13.00 17.83
N PRO A 203 1.39 -12.01 18.72
CA PRO A 203 0.41 -11.73 19.77
C PRO A 203 -0.96 -11.35 19.17
N ALA A 204 -2.04 -11.90 19.72
CA ALA A 204 -3.41 -11.58 19.32
C ALA A 204 -3.89 -10.23 19.92
N THR A 205 -3.08 -9.18 19.84
CA THR A 205 -3.43 -7.84 20.32
C THR A 205 -3.72 -6.91 19.15
N PRO A 206 -4.57 -5.88 19.31
CA PRO A 206 -4.89 -4.94 18.23
C PRO A 206 -3.64 -4.36 17.55
N ASP A 207 -2.66 -3.93 18.34
CA ASP A 207 -1.45 -3.28 17.83
C ASP A 207 -0.55 -4.23 17.05
N ALA A 208 -0.34 -5.44 17.55
CA ALA A 208 0.46 -6.44 16.87
C ALA A 208 -0.17 -6.83 15.54
N LEU A 209 -1.51 -7.00 15.50
CA LEU A 209 -2.23 -7.34 14.27
C LEU A 209 -2.19 -6.21 13.23
N LEU A 210 -2.35 -4.95 13.67
CA LEU A 210 -2.26 -3.78 12.78
C LEU A 210 -0.86 -3.63 12.19
N LEU A 211 0.18 -3.73 13.03
CA LEU A 211 1.57 -3.65 12.58
C LEU A 211 1.91 -4.79 11.64
N GLN A 212 1.50 -6.03 11.96
CA GLN A 212 1.78 -7.17 11.10
C GLN A 212 1.05 -7.09 9.76
N ALA A 213 -0.18 -6.57 9.71
CA ALA A 213 -0.89 -6.40 8.44
C ALA A 213 -0.15 -5.47 7.46
N VAL A 214 0.44 -4.39 7.97
CA VAL A 214 1.30 -3.49 7.18
C VAL A 214 2.67 -4.13 6.91
N GLY A 215 3.21 -4.83 7.91
CA GLY A 215 4.47 -5.59 7.81
C GLY A 215 4.46 -6.61 6.68
N ASP A 216 3.39 -7.38 6.53
CA ASP A 216 3.22 -8.37 5.45
C ASP A 216 3.35 -7.73 4.05
N VAL A 217 2.90 -6.48 3.88
CA VAL A 217 3.09 -5.74 2.63
C VAL A 217 4.56 -5.36 2.48
N LEU A 218 5.17 -4.75 3.51
CA LEU A 218 6.58 -4.34 3.49
C LEU A 218 7.52 -5.54 3.23
N ASP A 219 7.26 -6.68 3.84
CA ASP A 219 8.04 -7.90 3.70
C ASP A 219 8.07 -8.36 2.23
N ARG A 220 6.94 -8.28 1.49
CA ARG A 220 6.91 -8.63 0.06
C ARG A 220 7.84 -7.76 -0.78
N TYR A 221 7.90 -6.47 -0.48
CA TYR A 221 8.83 -5.54 -1.13
C TYR A 221 10.28 -5.78 -0.70
N GLY A 222 10.52 -6.03 0.59
CA GLY A 222 11.85 -6.37 1.12
C GLY A 222 12.41 -7.63 0.46
N HIS A 223 11.61 -8.70 0.40
CA HIS A 223 12.00 -9.94 -0.29
C HIS A 223 12.33 -9.73 -1.77
N ALA A 224 11.54 -8.90 -2.47
CA ALA A 224 11.81 -8.58 -3.87
C ALA A 224 13.10 -7.75 -4.04
N ALA A 225 13.38 -6.84 -3.11
CA ALA A 225 14.57 -5.99 -3.09
C ALA A 225 15.84 -6.71 -2.60
N GLY A 226 15.72 -7.94 -2.08
CA GLY A 226 16.84 -8.74 -1.60
C GLY A 226 17.18 -8.55 -0.12
N ASP A 227 16.28 -7.95 0.68
CA ASP A 227 16.41 -7.98 2.13
C ASP A 227 16.16 -9.42 2.63
N PRO A 228 17.01 -9.95 3.53
CA PRO A 228 16.70 -11.22 4.17
C PRO A 228 15.42 -11.06 5.00
N PRO A 229 14.55 -12.11 5.09
CA PRO A 229 13.36 -12.06 5.93
C PRO A 229 13.73 -11.61 7.35
N ALA A 230 12.92 -10.71 7.92
CA ALA A 230 13.06 -10.33 9.32
C ALA A 230 13.00 -11.61 10.18
N LYS A 231 14.03 -11.79 11.03
CA LYS A 231 14.14 -12.93 11.94
C LYS A 231 13.07 -12.94 13.01
#